data_AF-A0A0A2BI05-F1
#
_entry.id   AF-A0A0A2BI05-F1
#
_cell.length_a   1.000
_cell.length_b   1.000
_cell.length_c   1.000
_cell.angle_alpha   90.00
_cell.angle_beta   90.00
_cell.angle_gamma   90.00
#
_symmetry.space_group_name_H-M   'P 1'
#
loop_
_entity.id
_entity.type
_entity.pdbx_description
1 polymer ?
#
loop_
_entity_poly.entity_id
_entity_poly.type
_entity_poly.pdbx_seq_one_letter_code
_entity_poly.pdbx_strand_id
1 'polypeptide(L)' 'MLDRVSFLTQVTVGENEGIESALRRFKRQVSKAGIFGELKRLRHHETPVEKYKRKLQQRRRSRRH' A
#
# COMPACT_ATOMS: atom_id res chain seq x y z
N MET A 1 5.23 12.99 16.03
CA MET A 1 4.27 12.56 14.97
C MET A 1 5.06 11.83 13.89
N LEU A 2 5.57 10.64 14.22
CA LEU A 2 6.20 9.76 13.25
C LEU A 2 5.09 8.84 12.77
N ASP A 3 4.59 9.07 11.56
CA ASP A 3 3.86 8.04 10.84
C ASP A 3 4.86 6.88 10.67
N ARG A 4 4.79 5.90 11.57
CA ARG A 4 5.44 4.60 11.37
C ARG A 4 4.90 4.10 10.04
N VAL A 5 5.69 4.21 8.99
CA VAL A 5 5.35 3.57 7.73
C VAL A 5 5.51 2.07 7.96
N SER A 6 4.43 1.41 8.39
CA SER A 6 4.39 -0.03 8.59
C SER A 6 4.36 -0.71 7.22
N PHE A 7 5.52 -0.75 6.56
CA PHE A 7 5.72 -1.47 5.29
C PHE A 7 5.58 -2.99 5.41
N LEU A 8 5.51 -3.52 6.64
CA LEU A 8 5.44 -4.95 6.90
C LEU A 8 3.99 -5.44 6.82
N THR A 9 3.65 -6.05 5.69
CA THR A 9 2.45 -6.88 5.58
C THR A 9 2.80 -8.28 6.07
N GLN A 10 2.33 -8.65 7.25
CA GLN A 10 2.52 -9.97 7.81
C GLN A 10 1.22 -10.77 7.67
N VAL A 11 1.33 -12.01 7.19
CA VAL A 11 0.22 -12.96 7.14
C VAL A 11 0.64 -14.23 7.86
N THR A 12 -0.02 -14.52 8.98
CA THR A 12 0.12 -15.81 9.67
C THR A 12 -0.67 -16.87 8.91
N VAL A 13 -0.03 -18.01 8.66
CA VAL A 13 -0.61 -19.16 7.96
C VAL A 13 -1.25 -20.09 8.98
N GLY A 14 -2.44 -20.61 8.67
CA GLY A 14 -3.14 -21.57 9.55
C GLY A 14 -2.60 -22.99 9.40
N GLU A 15 -2.84 -23.86 10.40
CA GLU A 15 -2.31 -25.23 10.48
C GLU A 15 -2.66 -26.12 9.27
N ASN A 16 -3.82 -25.91 8.64
CA ASN A 16 -4.30 -26.66 7.47
C ASN A 16 -4.51 -25.76 6.23
N GLU A 17 -3.82 -24.63 6.16
CA GLU A 17 -3.98 -23.72 5.02
C GLU A 17 -3.07 -24.08 3.84
N GLY A 18 -3.67 -24.28 2.67
CA GLY A 18 -2.92 -24.45 1.43
C GLY A 18 -2.10 -23.20 1.05
N ILE A 19 -0.88 -23.41 0.55
CA ILE A 19 0.07 -22.32 0.22
C ILE A 19 -0.51 -21.25 -0.71
N GLU A 20 -1.33 -21.64 -1.70
CA GLU A 20 -1.95 -20.70 -2.62
C GLU A 20 -2.94 -19.74 -1.93
N SER A 21 -3.69 -20.25 -0.94
CA SER A 21 -4.60 -19.43 -0.13
C SER A 21 -3.81 -18.39 0.65
N ALA A 22 -2.72 -18.82 1.31
CA ALA A 22 -1.85 -17.93 2.06
C ALA A 22 -1.25 -16.83 1.16
N LEU A 23 -0.74 -17.19 -0.02
CA LEU A 23 -0.20 -16.25 -1.00
C LEU A 23 -1.26 -15.27 -1.51
N ARG A 24 -2.49 -15.74 -1.74
CA ARG A 24 -3.60 -14.87 -2.15
C ARG A 24 -3.96 -13.85 -1.07
N ARG A 25 -4.01 -14.26 0.20
CA ARG A 25 -4.24 -13.34 1.32
C ARG A 25 -3.09 -12.34 1.45
N PHE A 26 -1.86 -12.81 1.34
CA PHE A 26 -0.68 -11.95 1.35
C PHE A 26 -0.72 -10.90 0.23
N LYS A 27 -0.97 -11.30 -1.02
CA LYS A 27 -1.10 -10.38 -2.16
C LYS A 27 -2.18 -9.33 -1.92
N ARG A 28 -3.31 -9.72 -1.34
CA ARG A 28 -4.39 -8.79 -0.95
C ARG A 28 -3.93 -7.80 0.11
N GLN A 29 -3.21 -8.23 1.14
CA GLN A 29 -2.67 -7.33 2.16
C GLN A 29 -1.65 -6.34 1.57
N VAL A 30 -0.74 -6.81 0.71
CA VAL A 30 0.22 -5.96 -0.02
C VAL A 30 -0.50 -4.90 -0.85
N SER A 31 -1.55 -5.28 -1.57
CA SER A 31 -2.36 -4.35 -2.36
C SER A 31 -3.13 -3.36 -1.48
N LYS A 32 -3.74 -3.83 -0.38
CA LYS A 32 -4.49 -2.99 0.56
C LYS A 32 -3.60 -1.96 1.25
N ALA A 33 -2.39 -2.36 1.64
CA ALA A 33 -1.39 -1.47 2.23
C ALA A 33 -0.82 -0.45 1.22
N GLY A 34 -1.09 -0.61 -0.08
CA GLY A 34 -0.63 0.34 -1.10
C GLY A 34 0.88 0.31 -1.36
N ILE A 35 1.58 -0.76 -0.94
CA ILE A 35 3.06 -0.85 -0.94
C ILE A 35 3.63 -0.54 -2.33
N PHE A 36 3.10 -1.12 -3.40
CA PHE A 36 3.60 -0.87 -4.75
C PHE A 36 3.43 0.59 -5.21
N GLY A 37 2.37 1.26 -4.78
CA GLY A 37 2.16 2.68 -5.07
C GLY A 37 3.18 3.56 -4.36
N GLU A 38 3.51 3.21 -3.13
CA GLU A 38 4.56 3.90 -2.37
C GLU A 38 5.96 3.64 -2.92
N LEU A 39 6.29 2.38 -3.26
CA LEU A 39 7.55 2.05 -3.92
C LEU A 39 7.73 2.87 -5.21
N LYS A 40 6.68 2.98 -6.03
CA LYS A 40 6.73 3.80 -7.25
C LYS A 40 6.97 5.28 -6.94
N ARG A 41 6.37 5.82 -5.87
CA ARG A 41 6.58 7.19 -5.41
C ARG A 41 8.01 7.42 -4.91
N LEU A 42 8.60 6.45 -4.20
CA LEU A 42 9.92 6.58 -3.57
C LEU A 42 11.08 6.40 -4.56
N ARG A 43 10.85 5.77 -5.72
CA ARG A 43 11.88 5.57 -6.76
C ARG A 43 12.56 6.87 -7.20
N HIS A 44 11.84 7.99 -7.18
CA HIS A 44 12.35 9.30 -7.57
C HIS A 44 11.89 10.36 -6.57
N HIS A 45 12.65 11.45 -6.45
CA HIS A 45 12.26 12.58 -5.63
C HIS A 45 10.99 13.23 -6.19
N GLU A 46 9.98 13.42 -5.33
CA GLU A 46 8.73 14.12 -5.65
C GLU A 46 8.86 15.58 -5.24
N THR A 47 8.74 16.51 -6.19
CA THR A 47 8.74 17.95 -5.92
C THR A 47 7.50 18.37 -5.10
N PRO A 48 7.54 19.53 -4.41
CA PRO A 48 6.40 19.99 -3.62
C PRO A 48 5.09 20.11 -4.42
N VAL A 49 5.18 20.54 -5.69
CA VAL A 49 4.03 20.68 -6.58
C VAL A 49 3.45 19.31 -6.97
N GLU A 50 4.30 18.34 -7.28
CA GLU A 50 3.87 16.97 -7.59
C GLU A 50 3.21 16.31 -6.39
N LYS A 51 3.78 16.50 -5.20
CA LYS A 51 3.19 16.05 -3.93
C LYS A 51 1.80 16.64 -3.71
N TYR A 52 1.61 17.93 -3.98
CA TYR A 52 0.31 18.59 -3.89
C TYR A 52 -0.70 17.99 -4.89
N LYS A 53 -0.30 17.84 -6.17
CA LYS A 53 -1.13 17.25 -7.23
C LYS A 53 -1.56 15.81 -6.88
N ARG A 54 -0.63 14.98 -6.39
CA ARG A 54 -0.92 13.59 -5.97
C ARG A 54 -1.92 13.54 -4.81
N LYS A 55 -1.72 14.35 -3.76
CA LYS A 55 -2.66 14.42 -2.63
C LYS A 55 -4.06 14.87 -3.07
N LEU A 56 -4.15 15.84 -3.98
CA LEU A 56 -5.43 16.28 -4.54
C LEU A 56 -6.13 15.15 -5.30
N GLN A 57 -5.40 14.41 -6.14
CA GLN A 57 -5.94 13.25 -6.86
C GLN A 57 -6.40 12.14 -5.89
N GLN A 58 -5.63 11.86 -4.83
CA GLN A 58 -6.01 10.88 -3.82
C GLN A 58 -7.33 11.28 -3.11
N ARG A 59 -7.46 12.54 -2.72
CA ARG A 59 -8.71 13.09 -2.13
C ARG A 59 -9.90 13.05 -3.11
N ARG A 60 -9.66 13.26 -4.39
CA ARG A 60 -10.72 13.15 -5.42
C ARG A 60 -11.18 11.70 -5.59
N ARG A 61 -10.26 10.74 -5.58
CA ARG A 61 -10.59 9.31 -5.70
C ARG A 61 -11.35 8.80 -4.47
N SER A 62 -10.97 9.25 -3.26
CA SER A 62 -11.67 8.85 -2.03
C SER A 62 -13.08 9.43 -1.88
N ARG A 63 -13.45 10.45 -2.66
CA ARG A 63 -14.80 11.05 -2.68
C ARG A 63 -15.74 10.38 -3.68
N ARG A 64 -15.20 9.59 -4.61
CA ARG A 64 -15.98 8.87 -5.64
C ARG A 64 -16.44 7.49 -5.18
N HIS A 65 -16.01 7.08 -3.99
CA HIS A 65 -16.24 5.78 -3.39
C HIS A 65 -16.89 6.00 -2.03
#